data_AF-A0A8H4L1A2-F1
#
_entry.id   AF-A0A8H4L1A2-F1
#
_cell.length_a   1.000
_cell.length_b   1.000
_cell.length_c   1.000
_cell.angle_alpha   90.00
_cell.angle_beta   90.00
_cell.angle_gamma   90.00
#
_symmetry.space_group_name_H-M   'P 1'
#
loop_
_entity.id
_entity.type
_entity.pdbx_description
1 polymer ?
#
loop_
_entity_poly.entity_id
_entity_poly.type
_entity_poly.pdbx_seq_one_letter_code
_entity_poly.pdbx_strand_id
1 'polypeptide(L)'
;MSDATDAVPAPAPQTEKPLGMRKNGKQWRAPKKAFRPTSGLKSYDKRSQERALLAQIKAKEKEMKDEKEEERQRKVQAIKDKRAKKEEKERYEKMAEKMHRKRVERLKRKEKRNKLINS
;
A
#
# COMPACT_ATOMS: atom_id res chain seq x y z
N MET A 1 -25.24 -38.13 38.77
CA MET A 1 -24.46 -38.57 37.60
C MET A 1 -23.41 -37.49 37.34
N SER A 2 -22.39 -37.32 38.18
CA SER A 2 -21.12 -38.07 38.24
C SER A 2 -20.30 -37.95 36.95
N ASP A 3 -19.21 -37.17 37.06
CA ASP A 3 -17.94 -37.23 36.31
C ASP A 3 -17.96 -37.03 34.78
N ALA A 4 -16.98 -36.38 34.13
CA ALA A 4 -15.58 -36.27 34.48
C ALA A 4 -14.97 -34.97 33.93
N THR A 5 -14.16 -34.32 34.76
CA THR A 5 -13.12 -33.38 34.33
C THR A 5 -12.03 -34.14 33.57
N ASP A 6 -11.91 -33.90 32.28
CA ASP A 6 -10.84 -34.46 31.44
C ASP A 6 -9.52 -33.76 31.79
N ALA A 7 -8.75 -34.39 32.68
CA ALA A 7 -7.45 -33.92 33.11
C ALA A 7 -6.40 -34.26 32.04
N VAL A 8 -5.84 -33.22 31.41
CA VAL A 8 -4.68 -33.35 30.52
C VAL A 8 -3.52 -33.97 31.32
N PRO A 9 -2.96 -35.13 30.92
CA PRO A 9 -1.83 -35.70 31.63
C PRO A 9 -0.58 -34.85 31.37
N ALA A 10 0.01 -34.32 32.46
CA ALA A 10 1.32 -33.69 32.43
C ALA A 10 2.38 -34.72 31.97
N PRO A 11 3.37 -34.31 31.13
CA PRO A 11 4.42 -35.22 30.72
C PRO A 11 5.30 -35.58 31.92
N ALA A 12 5.49 -36.87 32.16
CA ALA A 12 6.33 -37.37 33.24
C ALA A 12 7.78 -36.82 33.11
N PRO A 13 8.42 -36.41 34.22
CA PRO A 13 9.80 -35.95 34.19
C PRO A 13 10.72 -37.12 33.85
N GLN A 14 11.43 -37.02 32.72
CA GLN A 14 12.47 -37.96 32.38
C GLN A 14 13.66 -37.73 33.31
N THR A 15 13.87 -38.66 34.24
CA THR A 15 15.05 -38.68 35.10
C THR A 15 16.26 -39.11 34.27
N GLU A 16 17.07 -38.14 33.84
CA GLU A 16 18.35 -38.42 33.20
C GLU A 16 19.31 -39.01 34.24
N LYS A 17 19.72 -40.26 34.03
CA LYS A 17 20.69 -40.95 34.90
C LYS A 17 22.08 -40.29 34.75
N PRO A 18 22.81 -40.00 35.83
CA PRO A 18 24.12 -39.36 35.73
C PRO A 18 25.12 -40.31 35.04
N LEU A 19 25.79 -39.81 33.99
CA LEU A 19 26.82 -40.56 33.27
C LEU A 19 28.09 -40.64 34.14
N GLY A 20 28.30 -41.78 34.80
CA GLY A 20 29.50 -42.02 35.60
C GLY A 20 30.76 -42.11 34.73
N MET A 21 31.78 -41.30 35.04
CA MET A 21 33.08 -41.34 34.36
C MET A 21 34.02 -42.40 34.95
N ARG A 22 34.88 -42.98 34.09
CA ARG A 22 35.93 -43.92 34.52
C ARG A 22 37.20 -43.15 34.91
N LYS A 23 37.97 -43.66 35.89
CA LYS A 23 39.29 -43.10 36.27
C LYS A 23 40.38 -43.16 35.17
N ASN A 24 40.13 -43.84 34.04
CA ASN A 24 41.06 -43.99 32.90
C ASN A 24 40.50 -43.43 31.55
N GLY A 25 39.71 -42.35 31.60
CA GLY A 25 39.74 -41.33 30.54
C GLY A 25 38.88 -41.46 29.26
N LYS A 26 38.04 -42.48 29.05
CA LYS A 26 37.03 -42.50 27.96
C LYS A 26 35.72 -43.04 28.53
N GLN A 27 34.55 -42.40 28.44
CA GLN A 27 33.91 -41.57 27.41
C GLN A 27 33.38 -40.25 28.00
N TRP A 28 33.94 -39.09 27.62
CA TRP A 28 33.56 -37.77 28.16
C TRP A 28 32.41 -37.06 27.44
N ARG A 29 32.04 -37.54 26.25
CA ARG A 29 30.99 -36.92 25.43
C ARG A 29 29.67 -37.65 25.61
N ALA A 30 28.63 -36.89 25.89
CA ALA A 30 27.25 -37.38 25.87
C ALA A 30 26.94 -38.03 24.51
N PRO A 31 26.20 -39.14 24.47
CA PRO A 31 25.80 -39.78 23.23
C PRO A 31 24.95 -38.80 22.41
N LYS A 32 25.42 -38.48 21.20
CA LYS A 32 24.72 -37.57 20.29
C LYS A 32 23.44 -38.26 19.81
N LYS A 33 22.28 -37.78 20.25
CA LYS A 33 20.99 -38.18 19.67
C LYS A 33 20.92 -37.66 18.23
N ALA A 34 20.40 -38.49 17.33
CA ALA A 34 20.14 -38.06 15.96
C ALA A 34 19.19 -36.85 15.96
N PHE A 35 19.58 -35.77 15.28
CA PHE A 35 18.77 -34.57 15.15
C PHE A 35 17.52 -34.89 14.33
N ARG A 36 16.37 -34.90 14.99
CA ARG A 36 15.06 -35.06 14.37
C ARG A 36 14.23 -33.82 14.70
N PRO A 37 14.30 -32.76 13.88
CA PRO A 37 13.51 -31.56 14.10
C PRO A 37 12.04 -31.89 13.82
N THR A 38 11.30 -32.20 14.88
CA THR A 38 9.83 -32.28 14.83
C THR A 38 9.18 -30.94 15.15
N SER A 39 9.96 -29.96 15.62
CA SER A 39 9.53 -28.60 15.87
C SER A 39 9.25 -27.86 14.56
N GLY A 40 8.04 -27.32 14.42
CA GLY A 40 7.63 -26.51 13.25
C GLY A 40 6.75 -27.24 12.23
N LEU A 41 6.50 -28.54 12.39
CA LEU A 41 5.52 -29.27 11.58
C LEU A 41 4.10 -28.93 12.03
N LYS A 42 3.51 -27.90 11.42
CA LYS A 42 2.08 -27.58 11.59
C LYS A 42 1.25 -28.59 10.83
N SER A 43 0.11 -29.01 11.39
CA SER A 43 -0.88 -29.81 10.64
C SER A 43 -1.38 -29.05 9.42
N TYR A 44 -1.87 -29.77 8.41
CA TYR A 44 -2.42 -29.16 7.20
C TYR A 44 -3.53 -28.15 7.53
N ASP A 45 -4.40 -28.49 8.50
CA ASP A 45 -5.50 -27.63 8.92
C ASP A 45 -5.02 -26.30 9.47
N LYS A 46 -3.98 -26.31 10.33
CA LYS A 46 -3.37 -25.08 10.86
C LYS A 46 -2.77 -24.23 9.75
N ARG A 47 -2.09 -24.84 8.77
CA ARG A 47 -1.56 -24.10 7.60
C ARG A 47 -2.68 -23.57 6.69
N SER A 48 -3.81 -24.26 6.61
CA SER A 48 -4.97 -23.82 5.83
C SER A 48 -5.59 -22.58 6.47
N GLN A 49 -5.83 -22.63 7.77
CA GLN A 49 -6.35 -21.51 8.57
C GLN A 49 -5.42 -20.29 8.48
N GLU A 50 -4.10 -20.47 8.65
CA GLU A 50 -3.12 -19.39 8.50
C GLU A 50 -3.16 -18.75 7.11
N ARG A 51 -3.27 -19.55 6.04
CA ARG A 51 -3.40 -19.03 4.67
C ARG A 51 -4.69 -18.24 4.47
N ALA A 52 -5.81 -18.73 5.01
CA ALA A 52 -7.09 -18.02 4.94
C ALA A 52 -7.03 -16.66 5.67
N LEU A 53 -6.43 -16.63 6.87
CA LEU A 53 -6.23 -15.39 7.63
C LEU A 53 -5.32 -14.41 6.87
N LEU A 54 -4.22 -14.88 6.30
CA LEU A 54 -3.33 -14.04 5.50
C LEU A 54 -4.02 -13.49 4.24
N ALA A 55 -4.88 -14.27 3.59
CA ALA A 55 -5.66 -13.81 2.46
C ALA A 55 -6.63 -12.69 2.85
N GLN A 56 -7.32 -12.82 3.99
CA GLN A 56 -8.20 -11.78 4.52
C GLN A 56 -7.44 -10.50 4.89
N ILE A 57 -6.27 -10.62 5.50
CA ILE A 57 -5.43 -9.46 5.84
C ILE A 57 -4.99 -8.73 4.57
N LYS A 58 -4.51 -9.47 3.56
CA LYS A 58 -4.06 -8.90 2.29
C LYS A 58 -5.20 -8.25 1.51
N ALA A 59 -6.40 -8.82 1.55
CA ALA A 59 -7.58 -8.22 0.93
C ALA A 59 -7.89 -6.85 1.55
N LYS A 60 -7.93 -6.77 2.89
CA LYS A 60 -8.14 -5.50 3.62
C LYS A 60 -7.02 -4.48 3.37
N GLU A 61 -5.78 -4.94 3.31
CA GLU A 61 -4.65 -4.06 2.99
C GLU A 61 -4.75 -3.49 1.57
N LYS A 62 -5.17 -4.32 0.61
CA LYS A 62 -5.39 -3.90 -0.77
C LYS A 62 -6.52 -2.89 -0.87
N GLU A 63 -7.67 -3.16 -0.25
CA GLU A 63 -8.81 -2.24 -0.20
C GLU A 63 -8.39 -0.86 0.32
N MET A 64 -7.64 -0.81 1.44
CA MET A 64 -7.13 0.47 1.98
C MET A 64 -6.17 1.20 1.04
N LYS A 65 -5.36 0.47 0.26
CA LYS A 65 -4.43 1.06 -0.71
C LYS A 65 -5.20 1.60 -1.91
N ASP A 66 -6.13 0.82 -2.45
CA ASP A 66 -6.95 1.19 -3.59
C ASP A 66 -7.78 2.46 -3.28
N GLU A 67 -8.40 2.53 -2.09
CA GLU A 67 -9.13 3.73 -1.64
C GLU A 67 -8.24 4.99 -1.59
N LYS A 68 -7.03 4.87 -1.03
CA LYS A 68 -6.07 5.99 -0.96
C LYS A 68 -5.62 6.44 -2.35
N GLU A 69 -5.40 5.49 -3.25
CA GLU A 69 -5.01 5.78 -4.62
C GLU A 69 -6.15 6.44 -5.40
N GLU A 70 -7.39 5.99 -5.22
CA GLU A 70 -8.56 6.63 -5.80
C GLU A 70 -8.70 8.08 -5.33
N GLU A 71 -8.59 8.35 -4.04
CA GLU A 71 -8.65 9.72 -3.52
C GLU A 71 -7.56 10.61 -4.13
N ARG A 72 -6.33 10.08 -4.23
CA ARG A 72 -5.21 10.78 -4.86
C ARG A 72 -5.52 11.05 -6.34
N GLN A 73 -6.04 10.06 -7.07
CA GLN A 73 -6.40 10.22 -8.47
C GLN A 73 -7.51 11.26 -8.66
N ARG A 74 -8.56 11.24 -7.84
CA ARG A 74 -9.64 12.25 -7.85
C ARG A 74 -9.08 13.67 -7.65
N LYS A 75 -8.16 13.87 -6.70
CA LYS A 75 -7.49 15.16 -6.49
C LYS A 75 -6.67 15.60 -7.70
N VAL A 76 -5.90 14.68 -8.29
CA VAL A 76 -5.08 14.94 -9.48
C VAL A 76 -5.96 15.31 -10.68
N GLN A 77 -7.05 14.58 -10.91
CA GLN A 77 -8.01 14.87 -11.98
C GLN A 77 -8.65 16.25 -11.78
N ALA A 78 -9.13 16.57 -10.58
CA ALA A 78 -9.71 17.88 -10.30
C ALA A 78 -8.72 19.04 -10.55
N ILE A 79 -7.43 18.87 -10.23
CA ILE A 79 -6.40 19.86 -10.52
C ILE A 79 -6.17 20.01 -12.03
N LYS A 80 -6.09 18.88 -12.76
CA LYS A 80 -5.94 18.90 -14.22
C LYS A 80 -7.12 19.60 -14.89
N ASP A 81 -8.34 19.27 -14.48
CA ASP A 81 -9.56 19.87 -15.02
C ASP A 81 -9.61 21.38 -14.75
N LYS A 82 -9.19 21.81 -13.55
CA LYS A 82 -9.10 23.24 -13.21
C LYS A 82 -8.08 23.96 -14.09
N ARG A 83 -6.93 23.34 -14.37
CA ARG A 83 -5.89 23.90 -15.25
C ARG A 83 -6.39 24.00 -16.69
N ALA A 84 -6.98 22.92 -17.22
CA ALA A 84 -7.55 22.90 -18.57
C ALA A 84 -8.62 23.99 -18.75
N LYS A 85 -9.57 24.10 -17.80
CA LYS A 85 -10.59 25.17 -17.81
C LYS A 85 -9.98 26.58 -17.77
N LYS A 86 -8.87 26.77 -17.04
CA LYS A 86 -8.18 28.05 -16.97
C LYS A 86 -7.48 28.37 -18.30
N GLU A 87 -6.77 27.41 -18.88
CA GLU A 87 -6.10 27.55 -20.19
C GLU A 87 -7.09 27.85 -21.32
N GLU A 88 -8.25 27.19 -21.33
CA GLU A 88 -9.33 27.48 -22.28
C GLU A 88 -9.85 28.91 -22.13
N LYS A 89 -10.11 29.35 -20.89
CA LYS A 89 -10.53 30.74 -20.62
C LYS A 89 -9.49 31.74 -21.10
N GLU A 90 -8.22 31.55 -20.74
CA GLU A 90 -7.12 32.42 -21.17
C GLU A 90 -6.97 32.45 -22.70
N ARG A 91 -7.20 31.32 -23.38
CA ARG A 91 -7.21 31.27 -24.85
C ARG A 91 -8.32 32.13 -25.44
N TYR A 92 -9.53 32.06 -24.89
CA TYR A 92 -10.65 32.90 -25.34
C TYR A 92 -10.41 34.38 -25.03
N GLU A 93 -9.88 34.71 -23.86
CA GLU A 93 -9.52 36.08 -23.46
C GLU A 93 -8.47 36.69 -24.41
N LYS A 94 -7.40 35.96 -24.71
CA LYS A 94 -6.37 36.39 -25.69
C LYS A 94 -6.97 36.60 -27.09
N MET A 95 -7.93 35.78 -27.49
CA MET A 95 -8.61 35.94 -28.77
C MET A 95 -9.50 37.20 -28.78
N ALA A 96 -10.24 37.42 -27.70
CA ALA A 96 -11.08 38.61 -27.53
C ALA A 96 -10.22 39.89 -27.52
N GLU A 97 -9.10 39.89 -26.80
CA GLU A 97 -8.15 41.01 -26.77
C GLU A 97 -7.59 41.30 -28.17
N LYS A 98 -7.19 40.26 -28.91
CA LYS A 98 -6.72 40.41 -30.30
C LYS A 98 -7.78 41.06 -31.19
N MET A 99 -9.05 40.67 -31.05
CA MET A 99 -10.14 41.27 -31.82
C MET A 99 -10.45 42.70 -31.37
N HIS A 100 -10.41 42.97 -30.06
CA HIS A 100 -10.56 44.31 -29.51
C HIS A 100 -9.46 45.26 -30.01
N ARG A 101 -8.20 44.82 -29.97
CA ARG A 101 -7.06 45.57 -30.52
C ARG A 101 -7.26 45.90 -32.00
N LYS A 102 -7.66 44.92 -32.81
CA LYS A 102 -7.97 45.14 -34.23
C LYS A 102 -9.08 46.17 -34.44
N ARG A 103 -10.14 46.15 -33.61
CA ARG A 103 -11.24 47.12 -33.66
C ARG A 103 -10.76 48.52 -33.34
N VAL A 104 -10.01 48.69 -32.25
CA VAL A 104 -9.44 49.97 -31.83
C VAL A 104 -8.52 50.55 -32.90
N GLU A 105 -7.63 49.74 -33.48
CA GLU A 105 -6.77 50.19 -34.58
C GLU A 105 -7.56 50.60 -35.83
N ARG A 106 -8.65 49.90 -36.15
CA ARG A 106 -9.52 50.25 -37.28
C ARG A 106 -10.22 51.59 -37.05
N LEU A 107 -10.65 51.86 -35.81
CA LEU A 107 -11.24 53.15 -35.43
C LEU A 107 -10.21 54.28 -35.54
N LYS A 108 -9.01 54.12 -34.95
CA LYS A 108 -7.92 55.11 -35.06
C LYS A 108 -7.56 55.44 -36.52
N ARG A 109 -7.53 54.42 -37.40
CA ARG A 109 -7.30 54.62 -38.84
C ARG A 109 -8.43 55.39 -39.53
N LYS A 110 -9.69 55.12 -39.18
CA LYS A 110 -10.85 55.88 -39.70
C LYS A 110 -10.83 57.32 -39.22
N GLU A 111 -10.57 57.56 -37.93
CA GLU A 111 -10.45 58.90 -37.35
C GLU A 111 -9.34 59.69 -38.04
N LYS A 112 -8.15 59.10 -38.23
CA LYS A 112 -7.05 59.73 -38.98
C LYS A 112 -7.48 60.10 -40.40
N ARG A 113 -8.17 59.21 -41.11
CA ARG A 113 -8.64 59.47 -42.48
C ARG A 113 -9.71 60.56 -42.51
N ASN A 114 -10.74 60.47 -41.66
CA ASN A 114 -11.82 61.45 -41.61
C ASN A 114 -11.29 62.83 -41.23
N LYS A 115 -10.30 62.90 -40.35
CA LYS A 115 -9.61 64.16 -40.02
C LYS A 115 -8.93 64.77 -41.25
N LEU A 116 -8.31 63.98 -42.11
CA LEU A 116 -7.65 64.48 -43.33
C LEU A 116 -8.64 64.88 -44.44
N ILE A 117 -9.83 64.28 -44.47
CA ILE A 117 -10.84 64.53 -45.50
C ILE A 117 -11.78 65.69 -45.11
N ASN A 118 -12.07 65.84 -43.81
CA ASN A 118 -12.96 66.87 -43.28
C ASN A 118 -12.20 68.00 -42.56
N SER A 119 -10.87 68.11 -42.78
CA SER A 119 -10.07 69.28 -42.42
C SER A 119 -10.00 70.27 -43.56
#